data_AF-A0A419T9A5-F1
#
_entry.id   AF-A0A419T9A5-F1
#
_cell.length_a   1.000
_cell.length_b   1.000
_cell.length_c   1.000
_cell.angle_alpha   90.00
_cell.angle_beta   90.00
_cell.angle_gamma   90.00
#
_symmetry.space_group_name_H-M   'P 1'
#
loop_
_entity.id
_entity.type
_entity.pdbx_description
1 polymer ?
#
loop_
_entity_poly.entity_id
_entity_poly.type
_entity_poly.pdbx_seq_one_letter_code
_entity_poly.pdbx_strand_id
1 'polypeptide(L)'
;MAKETSWNLILVNKWNSIPDDYEVELMELTNGQLVDKRIYPELQEMFDAARSENIYPIAGSGYRTEKKQKSLMKEKVAEYKAKGHSQEEARTRADAWVAVILRYPADKTDITGVINEPWHYRYVGKEAAAQIYKRGICLEEYLNKVNQ
;
A
#
# COMPACT_ATOMS: atom_id res chain seq x y z
N MET A 1 25.61 13.84 1.93
CA MET A 1 24.56 13.99 2.97
C MET A 1 23.36 13.17 2.54
N ALA A 2 22.83 12.31 3.41
CA ALA A 2 21.57 11.63 3.10
C ALA A 2 20.46 12.69 3.01
N LYS A 3 19.66 12.69 1.95
CA LYS A 3 18.41 13.47 1.95
C LYS A 3 17.55 12.90 3.07
N GLU A 4 16.99 13.77 3.92
CA GLU A 4 15.87 13.35 4.77
C GLU A 4 14.82 12.68 3.87
N THR A 5 14.44 11.45 4.21
CA THR A 5 13.42 10.75 3.46
C THR A 5 12.09 11.38 3.87
N SER A 6 11.53 12.20 2.99
CA SER A 6 10.23 12.85 3.19
C SER A 6 9.20 11.84 3.70
N TRP A 7 8.34 12.25 4.63
CA TRP A 7 7.41 11.37 5.36
C TRP A 7 6.54 10.49 4.44
N ASN A 8 6.18 11.00 3.26
CA ASN A 8 5.40 10.29 2.24
C ASN A 8 6.19 9.22 1.47
N LEU A 9 7.51 9.17 1.62
CA LEU A 9 8.44 8.22 1.00
C LEU A 9 8.96 7.14 1.95
N ILE A 10 8.44 7.03 3.18
CA ILE A 10 8.78 5.94 4.11
C ILE A 10 8.46 4.59 3.44
N LEU A 11 9.48 3.77 3.24
CA LEU A 11 9.37 2.42 2.70
C LEU A 11 9.00 1.47 3.84
N VAL A 12 7.87 0.77 3.70
CA VAL A 12 7.43 -0.26 4.62
C VAL A 12 7.11 -1.51 3.80
N ASN A 13 7.78 -2.62 4.11
CA ASN A 13 7.61 -3.91 3.44
C ASN A 13 8.15 -5.04 4.35
N LYS A 14 8.28 -6.27 3.84
CA LYS A 14 8.79 -7.42 4.61
C LYS A 14 10.17 -7.19 5.27
N TRP A 15 10.97 -6.30 4.69
CA TRP A 15 12.35 -6.02 5.08
C TRP A 15 12.51 -4.67 5.80
N ASN A 16 11.49 -3.82 5.77
CA ASN A 16 11.48 -2.48 6.37
C ASN A 16 10.22 -2.35 7.24
N SER A 17 10.36 -2.48 8.55
CA SER A 17 9.27 -2.26 9.51
C SER A 17 8.81 -0.79 9.51
N ILE A 18 7.58 -0.56 9.98
CA ILE A 18 7.14 0.77 10.40
C ILE A 18 8.07 1.24 11.55
N PRO A 19 8.54 2.51 11.56
CA PRO A 19 9.32 3.05 12.69
C PRO A 19 8.56 2.96 14.02
N ASP A 20 9.28 2.69 15.12
CA ASP A 20 8.68 2.55 16.45
C ASP A 20 8.05 3.87 16.98
N ASP A 21 8.49 5.01 16.44
CA ASP A 21 8.02 6.37 16.72
C ASP A 21 7.03 6.90 15.66
N TYR A 22 6.50 6.03 14.80
CA TYR A 22 5.56 6.43 13.75
C TYR A 22 4.19 6.83 14.31
N GLU A 23 3.97 8.13 14.43
CA GLU A 23 2.67 8.72 14.76
C GLU A 23 1.94 9.23 13.50
N VAL A 24 0.60 9.11 13.49
CA VAL A 24 -0.25 9.55 12.38
C VAL A 24 -1.56 10.15 12.88
N GLU A 25 -1.83 11.41 12.49
CA GLU A 25 -3.17 11.99 12.63
C GLU A 25 -4.11 11.38 11.58
N LEU A 26 -5.21 10.81 12.04
CA LEU A 26 -6.20 10.16 11.19
C LEU A 26 -7.38 11.11 10.87
N MET A 27 -7.93 10.94 9.68
CA MET A 27 -9.18 11.54 9.24
C MET A 27 -10.16 10.43 8.83
N GLU A 28 -11.39 10.51 9.30
CA GLU A 28 -12.45 9.57 8.93
C GLU A 28 -13.17 10.04 7.65
N LEU A 29 -13.29 9.13 6.70
CA LEU A 29 -14.04 9.30 5.46
C LEU A 29 -15.52 8.96 5.70
N THR A 30 -16.41 9.43 4.82
CA THR A 30 -17.87 9.23 4.93
C THR A 30 -18.33 7.77 4.96
N ASN A 31 -17.46 6.81 4.58
CA ASN A 31 -17.72 5.37 4.64
C ASN A 31 -17.05 4.67 5.86
N GLY A 32 -16.62 5.43 6.87
CA GLY A 32 -15.98 4.92 8.09
C GLY A 32 -14.54 4.42 7.91
N GLN A 33 -13.93 4.63 6.74
CA GLN A 33 -12.50 4.38 6.56
C GLN A 33 -11.67 5.51 7.14
N LEU A 34 -10.57 5.17 7.81
CA LEU A 34 -9.61 6.14 8.34
C LEU A 34 -8.46 6.31 7.33
N VAL A 35 -7.97 7.52 7.11
CA VAL A 35 -6.77 7.81 6.30
C VAL A 35 -5.84 8.76 7.03
N ASP A 36 -4.57 8.84 6.62
CA ASP A 36 -3.66 9.88 7.08
C ASP A 36 -4.21 11.25 6.68
N LYS A 37 -4.48 12.13 7.64
CA LYS A 37 -5.07 13.45 7.44
C LYS A 37 -4.29 14.31 6.43
N ARG A 38 -2.98 14.09 6.29
CA ARG A 38 -2.11 14.82 5.35
C ARG A 38 -2.42 14.50 3.88
N ILE A 39 -2.98 13.33 3.57
CA ILE A 39 -3.30 12.93 2.18
C ILE A 39 -4.71 13.37 1.76
N TYR A 40 -5.57 13.75 2.72
CA TYR A 40 -6.99 13.97 2.48
C TYR A 40 -7.30 14.99 1.37
N PRO A 41 -6.63 16.17 1.29
CA PRO A 41 -6.91 17.13 0.21
C PRO A 41 -6.63 16.55 -1.19
N GLU A 42 -5.51 15.87 -1.38
CA GLU A 42 -5.15 15.27 -2.67
C GLU A 42 -5.98 14.02 -3.00
N LEU A 43 -6.39 13.26 -1.98
CA LEU A 43 -7.35 12.15 -2.12
C LEU A 43 -8.72 12.66 -2.59
N GLN A 44 -9.19 13.77 -2.02
CA GLN A 44 -10.43 14.42 -2.41
C GLN A 44 -10.35 14.97 -3.85
N GLU A 45 -9.27 15.68 -4.20
CA GLU A 45 -9.00 16.12 -5.59
C GLU A 45 -9.06 14.95 -6.58
N MET A 46 -8.42 13.82 -6.26
CA MET A 46 -8.44 12.62 -7.10
C MET A 46 -9.84 12.02 -7.27
N PHE A 47 -10.64 11.99 -6.19
CA PHE A 47 -12.01 11.49 -6.23
C PHE A 47 -12.95 12.42 -7.01
N ASP A 48 -12.77 13.73 -6.91
CA ASP A 48 -13.57 14.71 -7.64
C ASP A 48 -13.20 14.77 -9.14
N ALA A 49 -11.93 14.60 -9.48
CA ALA A 49 -11.49 14.40 -10.86
C ALA A 49 -12.08 13.12 -11.46
N ALA A 50 -12.05 11.99 -10.75
CA ALA A 50 -12.68 10.76 -11.21
C ALA A 50 -14.20 10.94 -11.43
N ARG A 51 -14.90 11.63 -10.51
CA ARG A 51 -16.33 11.91 -10.63
C ARG A 51 -16.68 12.79 -11.82
N SER A 52 -15.82 13.74 -12.21
CA SER A 52 -16.05 14.56 -13.41
C SER A 52 -15.96 13.74 -14.71
N GLU A 53 -15.23 12.61 -14.68
CA GLU A 53 -15.17 11.60 -15.74
C GLU A 53 -16.25 10.49 -15.60
N ASN A 54 -17.22 10.64 -14.68
CA ASN A 54 -18.25 9.65 -14.32
C ASN A 54 -17.70 8.34 -13.70
N ILE A 55 -16.50 8.39 -13.11
CA ILE A 55 -15.89 7.29 -12.36
C ILE A 55 -16.11 7.56 -10.86
N TYR A 56 -16.68 6.58 -10.14
CA TYR A 56 -17.07 6.74 -8.74
C TYR A 56 -16.21 5.82 -7.83
N PRO A 57 -14.96 6.20 -7.52
CA PRO A 57 -14.10 5.40 -6.64
C PRO A 57 -14.60 5.41 -5.20
N ILE A 58 -14.29 4.33 -4.49
CA ILE A 58 -14.50 4.20 -3.04
C ILE A 58 -13.18 3.83 -2.36
N ALA A 59 -12.92 4.35 -1.17
CA ALA A 59 -11.86 3.85 -0.32
C ALA A 59 -12.31 2.49 0.26
N GLY A 60 -11.89 1.39 -0.34
CA GLY A 60 -12.27 0.03 0.12
C GLY A 60 -11.55 -0.39 1.41
N SER A 61 -10.35 0.14 1.65
CA SER A 61 -9.58 -0.03 2.88
C SER A 61 -8.62 1.13 3.05
N GLY A 62 -8.71 1.85 4.17
CA GLY A 62 -7.75 2.85 4.59
C GLY A 62 -6.72 2.29 5.57
N TYR A 63 -6.45 3.06 6.62
CA TYR A 63 -5.60 2.71 7.76
C TYR A 63 -6.07 1.42 8.47
N ARG A 64 -5.09 0.61 8.89
CA ARG A 64 -5.30 -0.64 9.63
C ARG A 64 -4.37 -0.65 10.84
N THR A 65 -4.91 -0.99 12.01
CA THR A 65 -4.09 -1.26 13.19
C THR A 65 -3.34 -2.58 13.06
N GLU A 66 -2.23 -2.74 13.79
CA GLU A 66 -1.45 -3.98 13.83
C GLU A 66 -2.34 -5.20 14.19
N LYS A 67 -3.27 -5.03 15.13
CA LYS A 67 -4.27 -6.04 15.51
C LYS A 67 -5.18 -6.42 14.32
N LYS A 68 -5.67 -5.44 13.55
CA LYS A 68 -6.52 -5.71 12.37
C LYS A 68 -5.72 -6.42 11.27
N GLN A 69 -4.49 -5.98 11.03
CA GLN A 69 -3.57 -6.56 10.06
C GLN A 69 -3.23 -8.03 10.40
N LYS A 70 -2.96 -8.34 11.67
CA LYS A 70 -2.78 -9.72 12.20
C LYS A 70 -4.05 -10.58 12.05
N SER A 71 -5.25 -10.00 12.23
CA SER A 71 -6.51 -10.72 12.02
C SER A 71 -6.71 -11.09 10.55
N LEU A 72 -6.57 -10.10 9.65
CA LEU A 72 -6.68 -10.30 8.20
C LEU A 72 -5.68 -11.34 7.68
N MET A 73 -4.45 -11.35 8.20
CA MET A 73 -3.46 -12.40 7.93
C MET A 73 -3.96 -13.78 8.32
N LYS A 74 -4.43 -13.95 9.56
CA LYS A 74 -4.95 -15.23 10.06
C LYS A 74 -6.16 -15.70 9.24
N GLU A 75 -7.07 -14.78 8.90
CA GLU A 75 -8.24 -15.03 8.06
C GLU A 75 -7.85 -15.51 6.66
N LYS A 76 -6.91 -14.84 5.98
CA LYS A 76 -6.44 -15.26 4.64
C LYS A 76 -5.64 -16.55 4.64
N VAL A 77 -4.79 -16.79 5.63
CA VAL A 77 -4.11 -18.10 5.77
C VAL A 77 -5.13 -19.22 5.92
N ALA A 78 -6.18 -19.02 6.73
CA ALA A 78 -7.25 -20.01 6.89
C ALA A 78 -8.03 -20.22 5.57
N GLU A 79 -8.35 -19.15 4.84
CA GLU A 79 -9.03 -19.22 3.54
C GLU A 79 -8.22 -20.00 2.50
N TYR A 80 -6.92 -19.73 2.36
CA TYR A 80 -6.07 -20.47 1.40
C TYR A 80 -5.88 -21.93 1.79
N LYS A 81 -5.78 -22.25 3.10
CA LYS A 81 -5.78 -23.65 3.56
C LYS A 81 -7.09 -24.37 3.25
N ALA A 82 -8.25 -23.69 3.41
CA ALA A 82 -9.55 -24.25 3.04
C ALA A 82 -9.69 -24.48 1.52
N LYS A 83 -8.93 -23.72 0.70
CA LYS A 83 -8.79 -23.93 -0.76
C LYS A 83 -7.78 -25.05 -1.13
N GLY A 84 -7.23 -25.77 -0.15
CA GLY A 84 -6.33 -26.91 -0.37
C GLY A 84 -4.84 -26.57 -0.47
N HIS A 85 -4.43 -25.31 -0.27
CA HIS A 85 -3.01 -24.96 -0.25
C HIS A 85 -2.30 -25.49 1.01
N SER A 86 -1.02 -25.81 0.86
CA SER A 86 -0.14 -26.10 2.00
C SER A 86 -0.03 -24.90 2.95
N GLN A 87 0.43 -25.15 4.18
CA GLN A 87 0.60 -24.11 5.20
C GLN A 87 1.58 -23.00 4.76
N GLU A 88 2.56 -23.33 3.94
CA GLU A 88 3.57 -22.42 3.40
C GLU A 88 2.99 -21.58 2.25
N GLU A 89 2.41 -22.20 1.23
CA GLU A 89 1.75 -21.49 0.12
C GLU A 89 0.62 -20.58 0.60
N ALA A 90 -0.19 -21.05 1.56
CA ALA A 90 -1.28 -20.27 2.15
C ALA A 90 -0.75 -19.03 2.87
N ARG A 91 0.45 -19.12 3.47
CA ARG A 91 1.12 -17.98 4.10
C ARG A 91 1.68 -17.02 3.05
N THR A 92 2.42 -17.50 2.06
CA THR A 92 2.95 -16.67 0.96
C THR A 92 1.83 -15.92 0.23
N ARG A 93 0.69 -16.56 -0.03
CA ARG A 93 -0.47 -15.93 -0.68
C ARG A 93 -1.22 -14.94 0.24
N ALA A 94 -1.24 -15.18 1.55
CA ALA A 94 -1.81 -14.25 2.52
C ALA A 94 -0.89 -13.03 2.75
N ASP A 95 0.43 -13.24 2.83
CA ASP A 95 1.45 -12.19 2.92
C ASP A 95 1.31 -11.21 1.75
N ALA A 96 1.11 -11.73 0.52
CA ALA A 96 0.89 -10.93 -0.67
C ALA A 96 -0.46 -10.17 -0.72
N TRP A 97 -1.48 -10.58 0.03
CA TRP A 97 -2.80 -9.91 0.08
C TRP A 97 -2.94 -8.92 1.25
N VAL A 98 -2.21 -9.18 2.34
CA VAL A 98 -2.16 -8.30 3.51
C VAL A 98 -1.13 -7.19 3.32
N ALA A 99 -0.19 -7.37 2.38
CA ALA A 99 0.72 -6.34 1.91
C ALA A 99 0.03 -5.00 1.67
N VAL A 100 0.72 -3.91 1.99
CA VAL A 100 0.24 -2.56 1.71
C VAL A 100 0.78 -2.14 0.34
N ILE A 101 -0.05 -1.48 -0.48
CA ILE A 101 0.24 -0.50 -1.56
C ILE A 101 -0.19 -0.89 -3.02
N LEU A 102 -0.77 0.05 -3.82
CA LEU A 102 -0.71 -0.04 -5.31
C LEU A 102 0.72 0.24 -5.74
N ARG A 103 1.51 -0.82 -5.71
CA ARG A 103 2.95 -0.77 -5.91
C ARG A 103 3.36 -1.73 -7.02
N TYR A 104 2.48 -2.63 -7.41
CA TYR A 104 2.81 -3.90 -8.03
C TYR A 104 2.24 -3.99 -9.45
N PRO A 105 2.80 -3.28 -10.45
CA PRO A 105 2.54 -3.67 -11.83
C PRO A 105 3.09 -5.10 -12.02
N ALA A 106 2.43 -5.88 -12.88
CA ALA A 106 2.62 -7.33 -12.94
C ALA A 106 4.05 -7.79 -13.30
N ASP A 107 4.88 -6.88 -13.82
CA ASP A 107 6.29 -7.05 -14.20
C ASP A 107 7.29 -6.74 -13.06
N LYS A 108 6.83 -6.32 -11.88
CA LYS A 108 7.69 -5.91 -10.75
C LYS A 108 7.57 -6.79 -9.50
N THR A 109 6.86 -7.92 -9.57
CA THR A 109 6.63 -8.86 -8.45
C THR A 109 7.92 -9.30 -7.76
N ASP A 110 8.99 -9.48 -8.53
CA ASP A 110 10.27 -10.03 -8.07
C ASP A 110 11.11 -9.01 -7.27
N ILE A 111 10.82 -7.71 -7.44
CA ILE A 111 11.44 -6.61 -6.68
C ILE A 111 10.60 -6.28 -5.43
N THR A 112 9.30 -6.58 -5.48
CA THR A 112 8.35 -6.15 -4.46
C THR A 112 8.03 -7.21 -3.43
N GLY A 113 8.16 -8.49 -3.79
CA GLY A 113 7.67 -9.63 -3.00
C GLY A 113 6.14 -9.73 -2.96
N VAL A 114 5.40 -9.01 -3.82
CA VAL A 114 3.94 -8.92 -3.77
C VAL A 114 3.34 -8.97 -5.18
N ILE A 115 2.22 -9.68 -5.31
CA ILE A 115 1.46 -9.89 -6.54
C ILE A 115 0.77 -8.60 -7.03
N ASN A 116 0.31 -8.60 -8.28
CA ASN A 116 -0.46 -7.48 -8.83
C ASN A 116 -1.78 -7.27 -8.07
N GLU A 117 -1.90 -6.10 -7.43
CA GLU A 117 -3.10 -5.63 -6.72
C GLU A 117 -3.60 -4.31 -7.35
N PRO A 118 -4.52 -4.33 -8.34
CA PRO A 118 -4.96 -3.11 -9.04
C PRO A 118 -5.85 -2.14 -8.23
N TRP A 119 -6.04 -2.37 -6.93
CA TRP A 119 -7.01 -1.65 -6.07
C TRP A 119 -6.44 -0.77 -4.93
N HIS A 120 -5.19 -0.96 -4.48
CA HIS A 120 -4.83 -0.68 -3.07
C HIS A 120 -4.45 0.79 -2.73
N TYR A 121 -3.70 1.42 -3.63
CA TYR A 121 -3.07 2.77 -3.63
C TYR A 121 -2.00 3.09 -2.55
N ARG A 122 -1.10 4.04 -2.86
CA ARG A 122 -0.21 4.73 -1.90
C ARG A 122 0.08 6.13 -2.35
N TYR A 123 -0.06 7.03 -1.39
CA TYR A 123 0.41 8.39 -1.48
C TYR A 123 1.94 8.49 -1.36
N VAL A 124 2.58 9.07 -2.37
CA VAL A 124 4.01 9.44 -2.40
C VAL A 124 4.24 10.93 -2.74
N GLY A 125 3.16 11.71 -2.85
CA GLY A 125 3.17 13.10 -3.34
C GLY A 125 3.31 13.21 -4.87
N LYS A 126 2.78 14.30 -5.43
CA LYS A 126 2.67 14.54 -6.89
C LYS A 126 4.00 14.42 -7.64
N GLU A 127 5.09 14.97 -7.10
CA GLU A 127 6.42 14.92 -7.76
C GLU A 127 6.97 13.50 -7.88
N ALA A 128 7.03 12.75 -6.76
CA ALA A 128 7.54 11.39 -6.79
C ALA A 128 6.64 10.45 -7.61
N ALA A 129 5.31 10.62 -7.51
CA ALA A 129 4.35 9.87 -8.33
C ALA A 129 4.60 10.08 -9.83
N ALA A 130 4.80 11.34 -10.27
CA ALA A 130 5.10 11.66 -11.66
C ALA A 130 6.43 11.06 -12.13
N GLN A 131 7.48 11.07 -11.29
CA GLN A 131 8.78 10.47 -11.62
C GLN A 131 8.71 8.94 -11.69
N ILE A 132 8.02 8.30 -10.74
CA ILE A 132 7.80 6.85 -10.70
C ILE A 132 7.03 6.40 -11.94
N TYR A 133 5.91 7.07 -12.25
CA TYR A 133 5.08 6.79 -13.42
C TYR A 133 5.85 6.99 -14.73
N LYS A 134 6.49 8.15 -14.94
CA LYS A 134 7.25 8.48 -16.17
C LYS A 134 8.38 7.49 -16.46
N ARG A 135 9.00 6.92 -15.42
CA ARG A 135 10.10 5.97 -15.55
C ARG A 135 9.64 4.51 -15.63
N GLY A 136 8.36 4.20 -15.40
CA GLY A 136 7.86 2.83 -15.33
C GLY A 136 8.48 2.02 -14.18
N ILE A 137 8.81 2.69 -13.07
CA ILE A 137 9.54 2.08 -11.96
C ILE A 137 8.67 1.86 -10.73
N CYS A 138 9.32 1.26 -9.76
CA CYS A 138 8.83 0.74 -8.52
C CYS A 138 9.36 1.63 -7.36
N LEU A 139 8.68 1.79 -6.21
CA LEU A 139 9.14 2.67 -5.11
C LEU A 139 10.54 2.29 -4.60
N GLU A 140 10.82 0.99 -4.49
CA GLU A 140 12.13 0.44 -4.14
C GLU A 140 13.22 0.85 -5.14
N GLU A 141 12.94 0.85 -6.46
CA GLU A 141 13.83 1.39 -7.50
C GLU A 141 13.96 2.93 -7.40
N TYR A 142 12.89 3.64 -7.04
CA TYR A 142 12.91 5.10 -6.85
C TYR A 142 13.78 5.52 -5.65
N LEU A 143 13.76 4.74 -4.57
CA LEU A 143 14.55 4.95 -3.36
C LEU A 143 15.94 4.29 -3.40
N ASN A 144 16.27 3.55 -4.47
CA ASN A 144 17.46 2.69 -4.57
C ASN A 144 17.58 1.67 -3.40
N LYS A 145 16.46 1.10 -2.96
CA LYS A 145 16.33 0.09 -1.90
C LYS A 145 15.74 -1.22 -2.45
N VAL A 146 16.41 -1.83 -3.42
CA VAL A 146 16.03 -3.14 -3.98
C VAL A 146 16.70 -4.25 -3.18
N ASN A 147 15.92 -5.24 -2.71
CA ASN A 147 16.37 -6.49 -2.07
C ASN A 147 17.45 -6.32 -0.99
N GLN A 148 17.08 -5.73 0.16
CA GLN A 148 17.84 -5.80 1.42
C GLN A 148 17.25 -6.86 2.33
#